data_AF-A0AAW6NJ03-F1
#
_entry.id   AF-A0AAW6NJ03-F1
#
_cell.length_a   1.000
_cell.length_b   1.000
_cell.length_c   1.000
_cell.angle_alpha   90.00
_cell.angle_beta   90.00
_cell.angle_gamma   90.00
#
_symmetry.space_group_name_H-M   'P 1'
#
loop_
_entity.id
_entity.type
_entity.pdbx_description
1 polymer ?
#
loop_
_entity_poly.entity_id
_entity_poly.type
_entity_poly.pdbx_seq_one_letter_code
_entity_poly.pdbx_strand_id
1 'polypeptide(L)' 'MTPVWKNEDLEGAVIGAIFLRGADPEVLDILSRVPATAFSLPQYREIYTGICRQAYGARLIVPVLLC' A
#
# COMPACT_ATOMS: atom_id res chain seq x y z
N MET A 1 1.29 -19.93 18.63
CA MET A 1 0.99 -19.12 17.43
C MET A 1 0.03 -18.04 17.86
N THR A 2 0.46 -16.79 17.95
CA THR A 2 -0.45 -15.66 18.14
C THR A 2 -1.37 -15.58 16.92
N PRO A 3 -2.70 -15.50 17.08
CA PRO A 3 -3.58 -15.32 15.93
C PRO A 3 -3.24 -13.98 15.29
N VAL A 4 -2.68 -14.02 14.08
CA VAL A 4 -2.51 -12.83 13.26
C VAL A 4 -3.88 -12.55 12.67
N TRP A 5 -4.55 -11.53 13.20
CA TRP A 5 -5.81 -11.05 12.65
C TRP A 5 -5.55 -10.57 11.22
N LYS A 6 -6.22 -11.18 10.26
CA LYS A 6 -6.13 -10.88 8.83
C LYS A 6 -7.52 -10.49 8.36
N ASN A 7 -7.62 -9.39 7.62
CA ASN A 7 -8.89 -8.90 7.11
C ASN A 7 -8.66 -8.30 5.73
N GLU A 8 -9.08 -9.05 4.72
CA GLU A 8 -8.87 -8.71 3.31
C GLU A 8 -9.62 -7.44 2.91
N ASP A 9 -10.81 -7.21 3.48
CA ASP A 9 -11.60 -6.00 3.24
C ASP A 9 -10.90 -4.75 3.77
N LEU A 10 -10.31 -4.85 4.98
CA LEU A 10 -9.55 -3.75 5.58
C LEU A 10 -8.28 -3.47 4.77
N GLU A 11 -7.55 -4.51 4.36
CA GLU A 11 -6.35 -4.37 3.52
C GLU A 11 -6.67 -3.71 2.18
N GLY A 12 -7.76 -4.14 1.53
CA GLY A 12 -8.24 -3.54 0.28
C GLY A 12 -8.64 -2.08 0.46
N ALA A 13 -9.31 -1.75 1.56
CA ALA A 13 -9.70 -0.37 1.87
C ALA A 13 -8.49 0.55 2.06
N VAL A 14 -7.41 0.08 2.71
CA VAL A 14 -6.16 0.84 2.86
C VAL A 14 -5.54 1.13 1.50
N ILE A 15 -5.42 0.13 0.62
CA ILE A 15 -4.89 0.31 -0.73
C ILE A 15 -5.75 1.30 -1.53
N GLY A 16 -7.08 1.16 -1.47
CA GLY A 16 -8.01 2.07 -2.11
C GLY A 16 -7.86 3.53 -1.63
N ALA A 17 -7.70 3.73 -0.32
CA ALA A 17 -7.49 5.06 0.26
C ALA A 17 -6.16 5.70 -0.21
N ILE A 18 -5.09 4.91 -0.30
CA ILE A 18 -3.81 5.36 -0.82
C ILE A 18 -3.94 5.82 -2.28
N PHE A 19 -4.66 5.06 -3.12
CA PHE A 19 -4.90 5.47 -4.50
C PHE A 19 -5.73 6.74 -4.62
N LEU A 20 -6.77 6.91 -3.81
CA LEU A 20 -7.61 8.10 -3.83
C LEU A 20 -6.85 9.36 -3.42
N ARG A 21 -5.94 9.25 -2.45
CA ARG A 21 -5.16 10.40 -1.95
C ARG A 21 -3.89 10.65 -2.76
N GLY A 22 -3.37 9.66 -3.46
CA GLY A 22 -2.13 9.79 -4.21
C GLY A 22 -0.92 10.05 -3.32
N ALA A 23 0.10 10.76 -3.84
CA ALA A 23 1.33 11.09 -3.12
C ALA A 23 1.18 12.20 -2.06
N ASP A 24 0.05 12.21 -1.36
CA ASP A 24 -0.25 13.09 -0.24
C ASP A 24 0.76 12.88 0.91
N PRO A 25 1.17 13.94 1.65
CA PRO A 25 2.16 13.81 2.72
C PRO A 25 1.80 12.77 3.80
N GLU A 26 0.52 12.61 4.12
CA GLU A 26 0.06 11.62 5.10
C GLU A 26 0.22 10.19 4.55
N VAL A 27 -0.07 10.00 3.26
CA VAL A 27 0.19 8.72 2.58
C VAL A 27 1.68 8.41 2.60
N LEU A 28 2.55 9.38 2.28
CA LEU A 28 4.00 9.16 2.30
C LEU A 28 4.53 8.82 3.69
N ASP A 29 3.99 9.42 4.76
CA ASP A 29 4.34 9.05 6.13
C ASP A 29 3.93 7.60 6.45
N ILE A 30 2.73 7.17 6.03
CA ILE A 30 2.28 5.77 6.17
C ILE A 30 3.22 4.81 5.42
N LEU A 31 3.54 5.11 4.15
CA LEU A 31 4.43 4.29 3.34
C LEU A 31 5.83 4.14 3.95
N SER A 32 6.28 5.13 4.74
CA SER A 32 7.59 5.09 5.42
C SER A 32 7.63 4.15 6.63
N ARG A 33 6.47 3.77 7.17
CA ARG A 33 6.35 3.00 8.42
C ARG A 33 5.81 1.58 8.22
N VAL A 34 4.96 1.38 7.21
CA VAL A 34 4.26 0.12 7.01
C VAL A 34 5.01 -0.73 5.98
N PRO A 35 5.54 -1.90 6.34
CA PRO A 35 6.17 -2.79 5.38
C PRO A 35 5.11 -3.51 4.53
N ALA A 36 5.46 -3.86 3.29
CA ALA A 36 4.56 -4.65 2.42
C ALA A 36 4.14 -5.99 3.07
N THR A 37 4.96 -6.56 3.95
CA THR A 37 4.64 -7.78 4.70
C THR A 37 3.45 -7.64 5.66
N ALA A 38 3.00 -6.41 5.95
CA ALA A 38 1.80 -6.15 6.75
C ALA A 38 0.51 -6.60 6.06
N PHE A 39 0.49 -6.61 4.73
CA PHE A 39 -0.62 -7.16 3.95
C PHE A 39 -0.52 -8.69 3.97
N SER A 40 -1.65 -9.37 4.17
CA SER A 40 -1.68 -10.83 4.28
C SER A 40 -1.80 -11.51 2.92
N LEU A 41 -2.51 -10.88 1.97
CA LEU A 41 -2.70 -11.37 0.61
C LEU A 41 -1.47 -11.07 -0.27
N PRO A 42 -0.90 -12.09 -0.96
CA PRO A 42 0.24 -11.88 -1.86
C PRO A 42 0.02 -10.78 -2.89
N GLN A 43 -1.16 -10.75 -3.52
CA GLN A 43 -1.52 -9.75 -4.52
C GLN A 43 -1.49 -8.32 -3.94
N TYR A 44 -1.98 -8.12 -2.71
CA TYR A 44 -1.96 -6.83 -2.04
C TYR A 44 -0.54 -6.41 -1.63
N ARG A 45 0.33 -7.37 -1.26
CA ARG A 45 1.76 -7.08 -1.05
C ARG A 45 2.43 -6.57 -2.31
N GLU A 46 2.15 -7.19 -3.45
CA GLU A 46 2.72 -6.81 -4.74
C GLU A 46 2.24 -5.41 -5.16
N ILE A 47 0.92 -5.16 -5.05
CA ILE A 47 0.34 -3.84 -5.32
C ILE A 47 0.98 -2.78 -4.41
N TYR A 48 1.03 -3.02 -3.10
CA TYR A 48 1.63 -2.09 -2.15
C TYR A 48 3.13 -1.85 -2.42
N THR A 49 3.86 -2.88 -2.81
CA THR A 49 5.27 -2.75 -3.22
C THR A 49 5.42 -1.86 -4.44
N GLY A 50 4.54 -2.01 -5.44
CA GLY A 50 4.49 -1.14 -6.62
C GLY A 50 4.18 0.31 -6.26
N ILE A 51 3.23 0.54 -5.34
CA ILE A 51 2.91 1.86 -4.80
C ILE A 51 4.14 2.51 -4.17
N CYS A 52 4.84 1.79 -3.26
CA CYS A 52 6.05 2.31 -2.63
C CYS A 52 7.11 2.70 -3.66
N ARG A 53 7.33 1.88 -4.71
CA ARG A 53 8.30 2.18 -5.77
C ARG A 53 7.95 3.47 -6.51
N GLN A 54 6.69 3.67 -6.90
CA GLN A 54 6.29 4.91 -7.56
C GLN A 54 6.40 6.12 -6.64
N ALA A 55 5.96 5.99 -5.38
CA ALA A 55 6.02 7.06 -4.40
C ALA A 55 7.45 7.53 -4.13
N TYR A 56 8.40 6.61 -3.97
CA TYR A 56 9.80 6.94 -3.69
C TYR A 56 10.58 7.36 -4.94
N GLY A 57 10.26 6.79 -6.12
CA GLY A 57 10.97 7.10 -7.36
C GLY A 57 10.50 8.39 -8.04
N ALA A 58 9.19 8.62 -8.09
CA ALA A 58 8.58 9.69 -8.89
C ALA A 58 7.70 10.64 -8.07
N ARG A 59 7.48 10.39 -6.77
CA ARG A 59 6.48 11.09 -5.93
C ARG A 59 5.09 11.12 -6.57
N LEU A 60 4.74 10.03 -7.24
CA LEU A 60 3.43 9.81 -7.84
C LEU A 60 2.89 8.47 -7.34
N ILE A 61 1.56 8.34 -7.29
CA ILE A 61 0.88 7.09 -7.03
C ILE A 61 -0.28 7.03 -8.01
N VAL A 62 -0.15 6.21 -9.05
CA VAL A 62 -1.12 6.11 -10.14
C VAL A 62 -1.47 4.63 -10.36
N PRO A 63 -2.72 4.21 -10.10
CA PRO A 63 -3.12 2.78 -10.16
C PRO A 63 -2.83 2.13 -11.51
N VAL A 64 -3.11 2.84 -12.61
CA VAL A 64 -2.96 2.28 -13.97
C VAL A 64 -1.49 2.10 -14.38
N LEU A 65 -0.56 2.71 -13.65
CA LEU A 65 0.88 2.65 -13.92
C LEU A 65 1.60 1.65 -13.01
N LEU A 66 0.87 0.85 -12.21
CA LEU A 66 1.49 -0.19 -11.40
C LEU A 66 2.03 -1.30 -12.30
N CYS A 67 3.35 -1.46 -12.30
CA CYS A 67 4.10 -2.46 -13.05
C CYS A 67 4.84 -3.40 -12.11
#